data_AF-A0A7E5X197-F1
#
_entry.id   AF-A0A7E5X197-F1
#
_cell.length_a   1.000
_cell.length_b   1.000
_cell.length_c   1.000
_cell.angle_alpha   90.00
_cell.angle_beta   90.00
_cell.angle_gamma   90.00
#
_symmetry.space_group_name_H-M   'P 1'
#
loop_
_entity.id
_entity.type
_entity.pdbx_description
1 polymer ?
#
loop_
_entity_poly.entity_id
_entity_poly.type
_entity_poly.pdbx_seq_one_letter_code
_entity_poly.pdbx_strand_id
1 'polypeptide(L)'
;MIHKRSDLDEIQKFHYLRSALTGGALQVISALEFSPANYIHAWELLENRFHNDRLLVNNHVKALFNSATLKSESSMLIRKLIDTVLRNLRALNSLDEPTEKWDTLIIYLIVTKLDASSEREWENHKGAMSLGVKDKVKLEDLLSFLRNRADMLDMINANHSKPKEVTHDKSENKHHNDNK
;
A
#
# COMPACT_ATOMS: atom_id res chain seq x y z
N MET A 1 18.17 -20.36 7.26
CA MET A 1 17.86 -21.37 6.21
C MET A 1 18.96 -22.41 6.18
N ILE A 2 18.64 -23.70 6.20
CA ILE A 2 19.63 -24.82 6.19
C ILE A 2 20.57 -24.76 4.98
N HIS A 3 20.09 -24.19 3.86
CA HIS A 3 20.86 -23.98 2.64
C HIS A 3 22.09 -23.07 2.82
N LYS A 4 22.01 -22.06 3.70
CA LYS A 4 23.08 -21.07 3.94
C LYS A 4 24.13 -21.52 4.98
N ARG A 5 23.98 -22.72 5.56
CA ARG A 5 24.90 -23.28 6.56
C ARG A 5 26.11 -23.92 5.89
N SER A 6 27.30 -23.37 6.06
CA SER A 6 28.55 -23.94 5.53
C SER A 6 29.14 -25.05 6.42
N ASP A 7 28.60 -25.20 7.63
CA ASP A 7 29.00 -26.19 8.63
C ASP A 7 28.38 -27.58 8.43
N LEU A 8 27.47 -27.71 7.46
CA LEU A 8 26.81 -28.97 7.11
C LEU A 8 27.17 -29.38 5.68
N ASP A 9 27.43 -30.67 5.49
CA ASP A 9 27.56 -31.25 4.15
C ASP A 9 26.19 -31.37 3.44
N GLU A 10 26.20 -31.64 2.14
CA GLU A 10 24.97 -31.69 1.35
C GLU A 10 24.04 -32.83 1.77
N ILE A 11 24.57 -33.96 2.23
CA ILE A 11 23.75 -35.10 2.65
C ILE A 11 23.05 -34.81 3.98
N GLN A 12 23.72 -34.14 4.92
CA GLN A 12 23.14 -33.65 6.17
C GLN A 12 22.08 -32.59 5.87
N LYS A 13 22.37 -31.63 4.99
CA LYS A 13 21.37 -30.64 4.56
C LYS A 13 20.15 -31.30 3.94
N PHE A 14 20.35 -32.33 3.12
CA PHE A 14 19.24 -33.04 2.51
C PHE A 14 18.43 -33.84 3.55
N HIS A 15 19.10 -34.46 4.52
CA HIS A 15 18.43 -35.14 5.62
C HIS A 15 17.50 -34.18 6.36
N TYR A 16 18.04 -33.03 6.77
CA TYR A 16 17.28 -32.00 7.47
C TYR A 16 16.15 -31.45 6.61
N LEU A 17 16.41 -31.12 5.35
CA LEU A 17 15.39 -30.65 4.40
C LEU A 17 14.24 -31.65 4.31
N ARG A 18 14.53 -32.92 4.03
CA ARG A 18 13.51 -33.97 3.88
C ARG A 18 12.72 -34.21 5.17
N SER A 19 13.37 -34.14 6.33
CA SER A 19 12.72 -34.27 7.63
C SER A 19 11.77 -33.12 7.98
N ALA A 20 12.04 -31.92 7.45
CA ALA A 20 11.23 -30.73 7.68
C ALA A 20 10.05 -30.58 6.70
N LEU A 21 10.07 -31.32 5.59
CA LEU A 21 9.04 -31.25 4.55
C LEU A 21 7.87 -32.19 4.87
N THR A 22 6.65 -31.72 4.59
CA THR A 22 5.43 -32.50 4.74
C THR A 22 4.51 -32.29 3.53
N GLY A 23 3.54 -33.21 3.36
CA GLY A 23 2.50 -33.11 2.35
C GLY A 23 3.03 -32.87 0.93
N GLY A 24 2.47 -31.88 0.25
CA GLY A 24 2.80 -31.57 -1.15
C GLY A 24 4.27 -31.21 -1.36
N ALA A 25 4.95 -30.61 -0.37
CA ALA A 25 6.36 -30.25 -0.50
C ALA A 25 7.28 -31.47 -0.44
N LEU A 26 6.98 -32.44 0.43
CA LEU A 26 7.69 -33.72 0.45
C LEU A 26 7.48 -34.51 -0.85
N GLN A 27 6.27 -34.43 -1.42
CA GLN A 27 5.93 -35.10 -2.68
C GLN A 27 6.68 -34.52 -3.89
N VAL A 28 7.09 -33.26 -3.87
CA VAL A 28 7.90 -32.65 -4.95
C VAL A 28 9.25 -33.33 -5.10
N ILE A 29 9.84 -33.76 -3.98
CA ILE A 29 11.17 -34.36 -3.95
C ILE A 29 11.14 -35.87 -3.74
N SER A 30 9.95 -36.49 -3.68
CA SER A 30 9.81 -37.91 -3.31
C SER A 30 10.38 -38.88 -4.35
N ALA A 31 10.49 -38.43 -5.61
CA ALA A 31 11.11 -39.20 -6.69
C ALA A 31 12.64 -39.09 -6.72
N LEU A 32 13.24 -38.17 -5.95
CA LEU A 32 14.69 -38.02 -5.88
C LEU A 32 15.28 -39.04 -4.92
N GLU A 33 16.33 -39.71 -5.36
CA GLU A 33 17.15 -40.54 -4.48
C GLU A 33 17.84 -39.68 -3.43
N PHE A 34 17.96 -40.21 -2.23
CA PHE A 34 18.62 -39.53 -1.12
C PHE A 34 20.14 -39.57 -1.30
N SER A 35 20.69 -38.55 -1.97
CA SER A 35 22.12 -38.44 -2.27
C SER A 35 22.59 -36.98 -2.18
N PRO A 36 23.89 -36.73 -1.95
CA PRO A 36 24.42 -35.36 -1.87
C PRO A 36 24.13 -34.56 -3.15
N ALA A 37 24.38 -35.18 -4.31
CA ALA A 37 24.16 -34.58 -5.63
C ALA A 37 22.71 -34.13 -5.86
N ASN A 38 21.74 -34.84 -5.26
CA ASN A 38 20.32 -34.52 -5.42
C ASN A 38 19.83 -33.45 -4.43
N TYR A 39 20.63 -33.02 -3.45
CA TYR A 39 20.24 -31.96 -2.52
C TYR A 39 19.94 -30.65 -3.25
N ILE A 40 20.85 -30.22 -4.14
CA ILE A 40 20.69 -28.98 -4.91
C ILE A 40 19.43 -29.06 -5.77
N HIS A 41 19.23 -30.17 -6.48
CA HIS A 41 18.02 -30.37 -7.30
C HIS A 41 16.73 -30.42 -6.47
N ALA A 42 16.76 -31.04 -5.29
CA ALA A 42 15.62 -31.05 -4.38
C ALA A 42 15.26 -29.64 -3.91
N TRP A 43 16.28 -28.85 -3.56
CA TRP A 43 16.11 -27.45 -3.18
C TRP A 43 15.55 -26.60 -4.33
N GLU A 44 16.12 -26.71 -5.53
CA GLU A 44 15.64 -26.02 -6.74
C GLU A 44 14.20 -26.39 -7.08
N LEU A 45 13.80 -27.67 -6.98
CA LEU A 45 12.42 -28.09 -7.25
C LEU A 45 11.43 -27.48 -6.26
N LEU A 46 11.81 -27.41 -4.98
CA LEU A 46 10.99 -26.80 -3.94
C LEU A 46 10.89 -25.29 -4.14
N GLU A 47 12.01 -24.64 -4.43
CA GLU A 47 12.07 -23.21 -4.72
C GLU A 47 11.24 -22.88 -5.97
N ASN A 48 11.39 -23.61 -7.07
CA ASN A 48 10.59 -23.42 -8.27
C ASN A 48 9.09 -23.62 -8.05
N ARG A 49 8.70 -24.59 -7.20
CA ARG A 49 7.29 -24.91 -6.95
C ARG A 49 6.62 -23.98 -5.94
N PHE A 50 7.35 -23.53 -4.91
CA PHE A 50 6.77 -22.79 -3.79
C PHE A 50 7.26 -21.34 -3.67
N HIS A 51 8.34 -20.97 -4.37
CA HIS A 51 8.89 -19.61 -4.47
C HIS A 51 8.49 -18.99 -5.82
N ASN A 52 7.18 -18.78 -6.02
CA ASN A 52 6.69 -18.08 -7.20
C ASN A 52 6.72 -16.56 -7.00
N ASP A 53 7.88 -16.03 -6.65
CA ASP A 53 8.09 -14.60 -6.43
C ASP A 53 7.72 -13.80 -7.67
N ARG A 54 7.94 -14.37 -8.86
CA ARG A 54 7.49 -13.79 -10.14
C ARG A 54 5.99 -13.54 -10.18
N LEU A 55 5.17 -14.48 -9.70
CA LEU A 55 3.72 -14.30 -9.62
C LEU A 55 3.35 -13.27 -8.56
N LEU A 56 4.01 -13.28 -7.40
CA LEU A 56 3.78 -12.30 -6.33
C LEU A 56 4.11 -10.88 -6.78
N VAL A 57 5.28 -10.68 -7.39
CA VAL A 57 5.69 -9.43 -8.03
C VAL A 57 4.64 -8.98 -9.03
N ASN A 58 4.24 -9.86 -9.96
CA ASN A 58 3.22 -9.52 -10.96
C ASN A 58 1.87 -9.13 -10.32
N ASN A 59 1.45 -9.81 -9.25
CA ASN A 59 0.22 -9.48 -8.55
C ASN A 59 0.29 -8.09 -7.89
N HIS A 60 1.41 -7.76 -7.23
CA HIS A 60 1.61 -6.46 -6.59
C HIS A 60 1.73 -5.33 -7.62
N VAL A 61 2.47 -5.55 -8.72
CA VAL A 61 2.54 -4.61 -9.85
C VAL A 61 1.14 -4.40 -10.43
N LYS A 62 0.41 -5.46 -10.74
CA LYS A 62 -0.96 -5.37 -11.26
C LYS A 62 -1.88 -4.60 -10.31
N ALA A 63 -1.76 -4.79 -8.99
CA ALA A 63 -2.53 -4.06 -7.99
C ALA A 63 -2.21 -2.56 -7.96
N LEU A 64 -0.94 -2.16 -8.19
CA LEU A 64 -0.55 -0.75 -8.33
C LEU A 64 -1.24 -0.12 -9.54
N PHE A 65 -1.13 -0.73 -10.72
CA PHE A 65 -1.68 -0.18 -11.97
C PHE A 65 -3.23 -0.19 -12.01
N ASN A 66 -3.85 -1.19 -11.40
CA ASN A 66 -5.31 -1.33 -11.34
C ASN A 66 -5.95 -0.62 -10.14
N SER A 67 -5.19 0.21 -9.42
CA SER A 67 -5.77 1.11 -8.42
C SER A 67 -6.88 1.96 -9.05
N ALA A 68 -7.98 2.12 -8.31
CA ALA A 68 -9.16 2.82 -8.80
C ALA A 68 -8.91 4.33 -8.87
N THR A 69 -9.32 4.95 -9.97
CA THR A 69 -9.29 6.40 -10.13
C THR A 69 -10.39 7.04 -9.27
N LEU A 70 -10.01 8.09 -8.54
CA LEU A 70 -10.89 8.90 -7.72
C LEU A 70 -11.76 9.77 -8.63
N LYS A 71 -13.08 9.67 -8.47
CA LYS A 71 -14.05 10.45 -9.28
C LYS A 71 -14.41 11.79 -8.66
N SER A 72 -14.14 11.96 -7.38
CA SER A 72 -14.48 13.14 -6.60
C SER A 72 -13.53 13.25 -5.41
N GLU A 73 -13.47 14.45 -4.84
CA GLU A 73 -12.73 14.70 -3.61
C GLU A 73 -13.27 13.82 -2.48
N SER A 74 -12.38 13.02 -1.88
CA SER A 74 -12.75 12.15 -0.76
C SER A 74 -11.52 11.81 0.06
N SER A 75 -11.50 12.27 1.30
CA SER A 75 -10.45 11.96 2.27
C SER A 75 -10.25 10.45 2.45
N MET A 76 -11.35 9.69 2.51
CA MET A 76 -11.34 8.23 2.61
C MET A 76 -10.69 7.57 1.39
N LEU A 77 -11.05 8.00 0.17
CA LEU A 77 -10.49 7.41 -1.04
C LEU A 77 -9.02 7.77 -1.22
N ILE A 78 -8.61 8.99 -0.85
CA ILE A 78 -7.20 9.41 -0.87
C ILE A 78 -6.37 8.53 0.06
N ARG A 79 -6.80 8.34 1.31
CA ARG A 79 -6.10 7.47 2.26
C ARG A 79 -6.03 6.02 1.78
N LYS A 80 -7.14 5.49 1.25
CA LYS A 80 -7.17 4.15 0.66
C LYS A 80 -6.19 3.98 -0.50
N LEU A 81 -6.03 5.01 -1.35
CA LEU A 81 -5.06 5.01 -2.44
C LEU A 81 -3.63 4.97 -1.87
N ILE A 82 -3.30 5.84 -0.91
CA ILE A 82 -2.00 5.86 -0.23
C ILE A 82 -1.67 4.49 0.36
N ASP A 83 -2.60 3.92 1.13
CA ASP A 83 -2.42 2.62 1.80
C ASP A 83 -2.20 1.50 0.79
N THR A 84 -2.96 1.52 -0.31
CA THR A 84 -2.84 0.52 -1.38
C THR A 84 -1.48 0.60 -2.06
N VAL A 85 -1.00 1.80 -2.36
CA VAL A 85 0.32 1.98 -3.00
C VAL A 85 1.44 1.57 -2.05
N LEU A 86 1.45 2.08 -0.82
CA LEU A 86 2.48 1.78 0.17
C LEU A 86 2.53 0.31 0.56
N ARG A 87 1.38 -0.38 0.64
CA ARG A 87 1.33 -1.82 0.90
C ARG A 87 2.01 -2.61 -0.24
N ASN A 88 1.68 -2.29 -1.49
CA ASN A 88 2.26 -3.01 -2.62
C ASN A 88 3.75 -2.68 -2.82
N LEU A 89 4.18 -1.44 -2.61
CA LEU A 89 5.61 -1.09 -2.65
C LEU A 89 6.40 -1.82 -1.57
N ARG A 90 5.90 -1.88 -0.33
CA ARG A 90 6.57 -2.66 0.73
C ARG A 90 6.68 -4.14 0.38
N ALA A 91 5.63 -4.73 -0.20
CA ALA A 91 5.66 -6.13 -0.63
C ALA A 91 6.66 -6.37 -1.77
N LEU A 92 6.71 -5.47 -2.77
CA LEU A 92 7.68 -5.53 -3.86
C LEU A 92 9.12 -5.38 -3.35
N ASN A 93 9.36 -4.46 -2.43
CA ASN A 93 10.66 -4.31 -1.76
C ASN A 93 11.09 -5.61 -1.06
N SER A 94 10.18 -6.26 -0.33
CA SER A 94 10.46 -7.56 0.30
C SER A 94 10.71 -8.71 -0.67
N LEU A 95 10.39 -8.53 -1.95
CA LEU A 95 10.67 -9.43 -3.07
C LEU A 95 11.88 -8.96 -3.89
N ASP A 96 12.76 -8.16 -3.28
CA ASP A 96 14.01 -7.62 -3.84
C ASP A 96 13.82 -6.68 -5.06
N GLU A 97 12.63 -6.11 -5.26
CA GLU A 97 12.41 -5.07 -6.27
C GLU A 97 12.91 -3.70 -5.77
N PRO A 98 13.61 -2.89 -6.61
CA PRO A 98 14.27 -1.65 -6.20
C PRO A 98 13.30 -0.45 -6.10
N THR A 99 12.28 -0.60 -5.26
CA THR A 99 11.17 0.36 -5.11
C THR A 99 11.60 1.76 -4.68
N GLU A 100 12.74 1.92 -4.02
CA GLU A 100 13.28 3.21 -3.58
C GLU A 100 13.70 4.11 -4.74
N LYS A 101 13.89 3.53 -5.93
CA LYS A 101 14.30 4.25 -7.14
C LYS A 101 13.12 4.63 -8.04
N TRP A 102 11.90 4.29 -7.64
CA TRP A 102 10.71 4.42 -8.48
C TRP A 102 9.91 5.71 -8.25
N ASP A 103 10.43 6.67 -7.47
CA ASP A 103 9.78 7.94 -7.12
C ASP A 103 9.00 8.53 -8.31
N THR A 104 9.67 8.79 -9.43
CA THR A 104 9.04 9.39 -10.64
C THR A 104 7.88 8.56 -11.19
N LEU A 105 8.03 7.23 -11.25
CA LEU A 105 7.01 6.33 -11.79
C LEU A 105 5.78 6.25 -10.87
N ILE A 106 6.02 6.16 -9.56
CA ILE A 106 4.94 6.06 -8.58
C ILE A 106 4.21 7.38 -8.42
N ILE A 107 4.93 8.52 -8.45
CA ILE A 107 4.31 9.84 -8.46
C ILE A 107 3.36 9.96 -9.65
N TYR A 108 3.85 9.65 -10.86
CA TYR A 108 3.01 9.68 -12.06
C TYR A 108 1.79 8.76 -11.92
N LEU A 109 2.00 7.52 -11.48
CA LEU A 109 0.93 6.56 -11.24
C LEU A 109 -0.13 7.13 -10.29
N ILE A 110 0.25 7.61 -9.12
CA ILE A 110 -0.69 8.15 -8.13
C ILE A 110 -1.46 9.34 -8.71
N VAL A 111 -0.77 10.29 -9.35
CA VAL A 111 -1.40 11.50 -9.92
C VAL A 111 -2.47 11.13 -10.94
N THR A 112 -2.23 10.15 -11.82
CA THR A 112 -3.25 9.67 -12.79
C THR A 112 -4.49 9.03 -12.15
N LYS A 113 -4.45 8.74 -10.84
CA LYS A 113 -5.56 8.17 -10.08
C LYS A 113 -6.29 9.21 -9.26
N LEU A 114 -5.79 10.44 -9.13
CA LEU A 114 -6.45 11.50 -8.40
C LEU A 114 -7.66 12.04 -9.16
N ASP A 115 -8.58 12.67 -8.44
CA ASP A 115 -9.61 13.50 -9.05
C ASP A 115 -9.00 14.83 -9.54
N ALA A 116 -9.69 15.50 -10.47
CA ALA A 116 -9.19 16.70 -11.13
C ALA A 116 -8.85 17.86 -10.17
N SER A 117 -9.56 17.97 -9.03
CA SER A 117 -9.28 19.01 -8.04
C SER A 117 -7.98 18.71 -7.30
N SER A 118 -7.83 17.47 -6.84
CA SER A 118 -6.61 17.01 -6.16
C SER A 118 -5.37 17.05 -7.03
N GLU A 119 -5.50 16.67 -8.30
CA GLU A 119 -4.42 16.76 -9.29
C GLU A 119 -3.97 18.21 -9.50
N ARG A 120 -4.93 19.13 -9.71
CA ARG A 120 -4.62 20.55 -9.90
C ARG A 120 -3.91 21.15 -8.69
N GLU A 121 -4.37 20.86 -7.48
CA GLU A 121 -3.72 21.34 -6.27
C GLU A 121 -2.31 20.78 -6.08
N TRP A 122 -2.10 19.51 -6.43
CA TRP A 122 -0.77 18.92 -6.40
C TRP A 122 0.18 19.64 -7.36
N GLU A 123 -0.24 19.94 -8.59
CA GLU A 123 0.59 20.66 -9.56
C GLU A 123 0.95 22.07 -9.07
N ASN A 124 0.01 22.78 -8.43
CA ASN A 124 0.29 24.08 -7.80
C ASN A 124 1.30 23.94 -6.64
N HIS A 125 1.13 22.94 -5.77
CA HIS A 125 2.02 22.68 -4.65
C HIS A 125 3.44 22.33 -5.11
N LYS A 126 3.54 21.45 -6.11
CA LYS A 126 4.79 21.05 -6.76
C LYS A 126 5.49 22.25 -7.42
N GLY A 127 4.74 23.11 -8.10
CA GLY A 127 5.24 24.35 -8.69
C GLY A 127 5.85 25.27 -7.64
N ALA A 128 5.17 25.45 -6.50
CA ALA A 128 5.67 26.27 -5.39
C ALA A 128 6.96 25.69 -4.75
N MET A 129 7.06 24.37 -4.64
CA MET A 129 8.23 23.68 -4.08
C MET A 129 9.46 23.75 -5.01
N SER A 130 9.24 23.62 -6.32
CA SER A 130 10.31 23.58 -7.34
C SER A 130 10.99 24.93 -7.58
N LEU A 131 10.41 26.04 -7.09
CA LEU A 131 10.95 27.40 -7.29
C LEU A 131 12.26 27.69 -6.54
N GLY A 132 12.73 26.80 -5.67
CA GLY A 132 13.93 27.04 -4.84
C GLY A 132 15.04 25.98 -4.93
N VAL A 133 14.77 24.77 -5.44
CA VAL A 133 15.71 23.65 -5.34
C VAL A 133 15.72 22.85 -6.65
N LYS A 134 16.92 22.55 -7.18
CA LYS A 134 17.13 21.66 -8.35
C LYS A 134 16.83 20.18 -8.07
N ASP A 135 16.23 19.87 -6.92
CA ASP A 135 16.03 18.50 -6.49
C ASP A 135 14.77 17.90 -7.09
N LYS A 136 14.87 16.61 -7.43
CA LYS A 136 13.76 15.82 -7.98
C LYS A 136 12.72 15.61 -6.87
N VAL A 137 11.46 15.90 -7.19
CA VAL A 137 10.29 15.62 -6.34
C VAL A 137 10.32 14.16 -5.89
N LYS A 138 10.17 13.94 -4.59
CA LYS A 138 10.18 12.62 -3.95
C LYS A 138 8.77 12.09 -3.76
N LEU A 139 8.64 10.77 -3.68
CA LEU A 139 7.35 10.14 -3.38
C LEU A 139 6.80 10.63 -2.03
N GLU A 140 7.68 10.82 -1.04
CA GLU A 140 7.25 11.31 0.28
C GLU A 140 6.65 12.72 0.24
N ASP A 141 7.11 13.59 -0.68
CA ASP A 141 6.54 14.92 -0.88
C ASP A 141 5.07 14.80 -1.29
N LEU A 142 4.77 13.94 -2.28
CA LEU A 142 3.41 13.67 -2.72
C LEU A 142 2.57 13.02 -1.61
N LEU A 143 3.13 12.06 -0.89
CA LEU A 143 2.40 11.39 0.20
C LEU A 143 2.06 12.36 1.33
N SER A 144 2.96 13.26 1.69
CA SER A 144 2.73 14.29 2.69
C SER A 144 1.61 15.26 2.25
N PHE A 145 1.64 15.70 1.00
CA PHE A 145 0.60 16.53 0.40
C PHE A 145 -0.77 15.83 0.46
N LEU A 146 -0.85 14.56 0.02
CA LEU A 146 -2.12 13.83 -0.02
C LEU A 146 -2.68 13.55 1.38
N ARG A 147 -1.83 13.30 2.38
CA ARG A 147 -2.26 13.17 3.78
C ARG A 147 -2.87 14.49 4.28
N ASN A 148 -2.16 15.61 4.08
CA ASN A 148 -2.66 16.94 4.47
C ASN A 148 -3.98 17.28 3.77
N ARG A 149 -4.10 16.94 2.48
CA ARG A 149 -5.33 17.15 1.72
C ARG A 149 -6.49 16.30 2.25
N ALA A 150 -6.24 15.05 2.62
CA ALA A 150 -7.26 14.21 3.24
C ALA A 150 -7.69 14.75 4.61
N ASP A 151 -6.77 15.24 5.43
CA ASP A 151 -7.07 15.88 6.72
C ASP A 151 -7.90 17.15 6.54
N MET A 152 -7.54 18.00 5.58
CA MET A 152 -8.30 19.22 5.24
C MET A 152 -9.75 18.90 4.85
N LEU A 153 -9.95 17.90 3.98
CA LEU A 153 -11.29 17.47 3.56
C LEU A 153 -12.12 16.97 4.75
N ASP A 154 -11.52 16.27 5.70
CA ASP A 154 -12.22 15.86 6.93
C ASP A 154 -12.63 17.05 7.79
N MET A 155 -11.75 18.06 7.94
CA MET A 155 -12.07 19.28 8.70
C MET A 155 -13.21 20.07 8.05
N ILE A 156 -13.21 20.21 6.72
CA ILE A 156 -14.27 20.86 5.96
C ILE A 156 -15.60 20.12 6.17
N ASN A 157 -15.60 18.80 6.01
CA ASN A 157 -16.80 17.98 6.21
C ASN A 157 -17.33 18.06 7.65
N ALA A 158 -16.46 18.06 8.65
CA ALA A 158 -16.84 18.21 10.05
C ALA A 158 -17.47 19.59 10.34
N ASN A 159 -16.95 20.66 9.73
CA ASN A 159 -17.50 22.01 9.87
C ASN A 159 -18.88 22.15 9.21
N HIS A 160 -19.11 21.49 8.07
CA HIS A 160 -20.43 21.45 7.42
C HIS A 160 -21.46 20.57 8.14
N SER A 161 -21.01 19.67 9.00
CA SER A 161 -21.89 18.74 9.73
C SER A 161 -22.38 19.27 11.09
N LYS A 162 -21.95 20.47 11.52
CA LYS A 162 -22.47 21.07 12.75
C LYS A 162 -23.94 21.48 12.56
N PRO A 163 -24.87 21.07 13.43
CA PRO A 163 -26.25 21.54 13.38
C PRO A 163 -26.28 23.05 13.52
N LYS A 164 -27.01 23.75 12.64
CA LYS A 164 -27.42 25.13 12.88
C LYS A 164 -28.12 25.16 14.24
N GLU A 165 -27.61 25.96 15.19
CA GLU A 165 -28.28 26.20 16.46
C GLU A 165 -29.74 26.56 16.19
N VAL A 166 -30.66 25.75 16.71
CA VAL A 166 -32.08 26.07 16.75
C VAL A 166 -32.20 27.28 17.68
N THR A 167 -32.31 28.47 17.11
CA THR A 167 -32.74 29.65 17.85
C THR A 167 -34.12 29.36 18.41
N HIS A 168 -34.18 29.09 19.72
CA HIS A 168 -35.42 29.00 20.47
C HIS A 168 -36.05 30.41 20.48
N ASP A 169 -36.99 30.63 19.59
CA ASP A 169 -37.85 31.81 19.59
C ASP A 169 -38.75 31.72 20.83
N LYS A 170 -38.57 32.64 21.78
CA LYS A 170 -39.46 32.80 22.93
C LYS A 170 -40.70 33.54 22.46
N SER A 171 -41.71 32.79 22.02
CA SER A 171 -43.08 33.29 21.97
C SER A 171 -43.66 33.37 23.39
N GLU A 172 -43.50 34.53 24.03
CA GLU A 172 -44.27 34.87 25.23
C GLU A 172 -45.74 35.10 24.85
N ASN A 173 -46.56 34.10 25.17
CA ASN A 173 -48.02 34.17 25.19
C ASN A 173 -48.49 35.33 26.07
N LYS A 174 -49.09 36.36 25.45
CA LYS A 174 -50.01 37.27 26.14
C LYS A 174 -51.32 36.53 26.42
N HIS A 175 -51.43 35.95 27.61
CA HIS A 175 -52.73 35.59 28.16
C HIS A 175 -53.44 36.84 28.68
N HIS A 176 -54.50 37.16 27.96
CA HIS A 176 -55.73 37.82 28.38
C HIS A 176 -56.11 37.46 29.83
N ASN A 177 -56.35 38.46 30.68
CA ASN A 177 -57.23 38.27 31.83
C ASN A 177 -57.96 39.58 32.17
N ASP A 178 -59.28 39.47 32.19
CA ASP A 178 -60.25 40.50 32.54
C ASP A 178 -60.11 40.94 34.01
N ASN A 179 -60.42 42.22 34.27
CA ASN A 179 -61.24 42.67 35.40
C ASN A 179 -61.39 44.20 35.38
N LYS A 180 -62.57 44.70 35.01
CA LYS A 180 -63.54 45.33 35.93
C LYS A 180 -64.68 45.99 35.14
#